data_AF-A0A803MDI0-F1
#
_entry.id   AF-A0A803MDI0-F1
#
_cell.length_a   1.000
_cell.length_b   1.000
_cell.length_c   1.000
_cell.angle_alpha   90.00
_cell.angle_beta   90.00
_cell.angle_gamma   90.00
#
_symmetry.space_group_name_H-M   'P 1'
#
loop_
_entity.id
_entity.type
_entity.pdbx_description
1 polymer ?
#
loop_
_entity_poly.entity_id
_entity_poly.type
_entity_poly.pdbx_seq_one_letter_code
_entity_poly.pdbx_strand_id
1 'polypeptide(L)'
;MALYWRQRAKINWNYVGDTCSRFFFDFVKGRRARNFIEGIKNGNGEWITEREEIGNIAMSYFCQLYDCNTHASSQNREIEIAQGLKGITASLTEDQKDWLSKPYSRHKIKNALFAMKPWKSPGPDGIQAGFYQKNWAWV
;
A
#
# COMPACT_ATOMS: atom_id res chain seq x y z
N MET A 1 19.00 -15.05 5.06
CA MET A 1 18.06 -15.98 4.36
C MET A 1 16.70 -16.08 5.06
N ALA A 2 16.64 -16.39 6.36
CA ALA A 2 15.36 -16.61 7.08
C ALA A 2 14.40 -15.39 7.06
N LEU A 3 14.90 -14.15 7.23
CA LEU A 3 14.05 -12.94 7.27
C LEU A 3 13.34 -12.66 5.93
N TYR A 4 14.06 -12.81 4.82
CA TYR A 4 13.54 -12.61 3.46
C TYR A 4 12.36 -13.55 3.18
N TRP A 5 12.56 -14.83 3.46
CA TRP A 5 11.54 -15.84 3.26
C TRP A 5 10.37 -15.66 4.23
N ARG A 6 10.63 -15.34 5.51
CA ARG A 6 9.60 -15.02 6.51
C ARG A 6 8.66 -13.91 6.04
N GLN A 7 9.19 -12.84 5.45
CA GLN A 7 8.36 -11.75 4.89
C GLN A 7 7.45 -12.25 3.75
N ARG A 8 7.98 -13.06 2.83
CA ARG A 8 7.20 -13.58 1.69
C ARG A 8 6.13 -14.58 2.12
N ALA A 9 6.35 -15.31 3.20
CA ALA A 9 5.36 -16.23 3.77
C ALA A 9 4.18 -15.50 4.43
N LYS A 10 4.37 -14.28 4.96
CA LYS A 10 3.38 -13.51 5.74
C LYS A 10 2.76 -14.30 6.92
N ILE A 11 3.50 -15.23 7.53
CA ILE A 11 3.08 -15.99 8.72
C ILE A 11 3.81 -15.46 9.95
N ASN A 12 3.12 -15.38 11.10
CA ASN A 12 3.68 -14.99 12.39
C ASN A 12 4.20 -16.22 13.16
N TRP A 13 5.17 -16.95 12.61
CA TRP A 13 5.68 -18.21 13.18
C TRP A 13 6.78 -18.00 14.25
N ASN A 14 6.99 -16.77 14.73
CA ASN A 14 8.14 -16.40 15.57
C ASN A 14 8.22 -17.09 16.96
N TYR A 15 7.47 -18.17 17.22
CA TYR A 15 7.51 -18.86 18.50
C TYR A 15 8.37 -20.14 18.51
N VAL A 16 8.59 -20.85 17.40
CA VAL A 16 9.38 -22.12 17.46
C VAL A 16 10.19 -22.38 16.19
N GLY A 17 11.51 -22.16 16.29
CA GLY A 17 12.51 -22.90 15.50
C GLY A 17 13.02 -22.23 14.22
N ASP A 18 14.31 -22.47 13.98
CA ASP A 18 15.08 -22.05 12.81
C ASP A 18 14.45 -22.64 11.52
N THR A 19 14.10 -21.79 10.54
CA THR A 19 13.03 -22.10 9.57
C THR A 19 13.45 -21.91 8.10
N CYS A 20 13.94 -23.01 7.53
CA CYS A 20 13.95 -23.31 6.09
C CYS A 20 13.48 -24.77 5.85
N SER A 21 12.40 -25.19 6.52
CA SER A 21 11.84 -26.54 6.38
C SER A 21 11.06 -26.72 5.07
N ARG A 22 10.89 -27.97 4.62
CA ARG A 22 10.05 -28.29 3.44
C ARG A 22 8.64 -27.70 3.55
N PHE A 23 8.03 -27.80 4.72
CA PHE A 23 6.73 -27.20 5.04
C PHE A 23 6.69 -25.68 4.78
N PHE A 24 7.75 -24.98 5.18
CA PHE A 24 7.87 -23.54 4.94
C PHE A 24 7.87 -23.21 3.43
N PHE A 25 8.65 -23.96 2.64
CA PHE A 25 8.70 -23.77 1.19
C PHE A 25 7.39 -24.15 0.51
N ASP A 26 6.70 -25.18 0.99
CA ASP A 26 5.39 -25.60 0.46
C ASP A 26 4.33 -24.52 0.70
N PHE A 27 4.34 -23.86 1.87
CA PHE A 27 3.47 -22.72 2.13
C PHE A 27 3.77 -21.52 1.21
N VAL A 28 5.06 -21.21 1.01
CA VAL A 28 5.48 -20.15 0.08
C VAL A 28 5.05 -20.47 -1.34
N LYS A 29 5.20 -21.72 -1.79
CA LYS A 29 4.72 -22.18 -3.11
C LYS A 29 3.21 -22.06 -3.24
N GLY A 30 2.44 -22.53 -2.25
CA GLY A 30 0.99 -22.43 -2.25
C GLY A 30 0.51 -20.97 -2.29
N ARG A 31 1.17 -20.07 -1.55
CA ARG A 31 0.87 -18.63 -1.61
C ARG A 31 1.24 -18.01 -2.96
N ARG A 32 2.36 -18.42 -3.57
CA ARG A 32 2.75 -17.97 -4.92
C ARG A 32 1.72 -18.41 -5.95
N ALA A 33 1.28 -19.66 -5.91
CA ALA A 33 0.27 -20.19 -6.83
C ALA A 33 -1.07 -19.45 -6.69
N ARG A 34 -1.57 -19.26 -5.46
CA ARG A 34 -2.83 -18.54 -5.22
C ARG A 34 -2.82 -17.07 -5.63
N ASN A 35 -1.66 -16.40 -5.51
CA ASN A 35 -1.52 -14.99 -5.88
C ASN A 35 -1.00 -14.83 -7.32
N PHE A 36 -0.87 -15.92 -8.08
CA PHE A 36 -0.44 -15.86 -9.46
C PHE A 36 -1.60 -15.37 -10.32
N ILE A 37 -1.36 -14.29 -11.06
CA ILE A 37 -2.29 -13.80 -12.07
C ILE A 37 -1.87 -14.48 -13.36
N GLU A 38 -2.68 -15.42 -13.83
CA GLU A 38 -2.42 -16.19 -15.06
C GLU A 38 -2.57 -15.33 -16.31
N GLY A 39 -3.53 -14.41 -16.29
CA GLY A 39 -3.68 -13.40 -17.32
C GLY A 39 -4.69 -12.31 -16.93
N ILE A 40 -4.66 -11.21 -17.66
CA ILE A 40 -5.63 -10.11 -17.55
C ILE A 40 -6.18 -9.78 -18.94
N LYS A 41 -7.44 -9.35 -19.01
CA LYS A 41 -8.05 -8.88 -20.25
C LYS A 41 -7.78 -7.39 -20.43
N ASN A 42 -7.23 -6.98 -21.58
CA ASN A 42 -6.98 -5.58 -21.89
C ASN A 42 -8.28 -4.85 -22.33
N GLY A 43 -8.19 -3.53 -22.57
CA GLY A 43 -9.32 -2.72 -23.03
C GLY A 43 -9.88 -3.11 -24.41
N ASN A 44 -9.09 -3.79 -25.24
CA ASN A 44 -9.50 -4.31 -26.55
C ASN A 44 -10.17 -5.70 -26.43
N GLY A 45 -10.22 -6.26 -25.23
CA GLY A 45 -10.79 -7.56 -24.96
C GLY A 45 -9.86 -8.75 -25.20
N GLU A 46 -8.56 -8.51 -25.36
CA GLU A 46 -7.55 -9.55 -25.58
C GLU A 46 -6.97 -10.04 -24.26
N TRP A 47 -6.63 -11.33 -24.19
CA TRP A 47 -5.98 -11.93 -23.02
C TRP A 47 -4.48 -11.72 -23.07
N ILE A 48 -3.95 -11.08 -22.01
CA ILE A 48 -2.54 -10.83 -21.81
C ILE A 48 -2.04 -11.74 -20.69
N THR A 49 -1.03 -12.55 -20.99
CA THR A 49 -0.46 -13.55 -20.06
C THR A 49 1.01 -13.24 -19.70
N GLU A 50 1.65 -12.33 -20.43
CA GLU A 50 3.01 -11.90 -20.14
C GLU A 50 3.06 -11.04 -18.88
N ARG A 51 3.96 -11.38 -17.94
CA ARG A 51 4.00 -10.74 -16.61
C ARG A 51 4.34 -9.26 -16.68
N GLU A 52 5.24 -8.88 -17.57
CA GLU A 52 5.66 -7.50 -17.73
C GLU A 52 4.51 -6.65 -18.28
N GLU A 53 3.82 -7.16 -19.31
CA GLU A 53 2.63 -6.51 -19.86
C GLU A 53 1.47 -6.44 -18.87
N ILE A 54 1.19 -7.50 -18.09
CA ILE A 54 0.20 -7.46 -17.00
C ILE A 54 0.55 -6.34 -16.00
N GLY A 55 1.83 -6.23 -15.63
CA GLY A 55 2.33 -5.17 -14.76
C GLY A 55 2.11 -3.78 -15.34
N ASN A 56 2.40 -3.59 -16.63
CA ASN A 56 2.22 -2.33 -17.35
C ASN A 56 0.74 -1.94 -17.51
N ILE A 57 -0.14 -2.92 -17.73
CA ILE A 57 -1.60 -2.70 -17.79
C ILE A 57 -2.12 -2.28 -16.42
N ALA A 58 -1.73 -2.99 -15.36
CA ALA A 58 -2.13 -2.63 -14.00
C ALA A 58 -1.61 -1.23 -13.61
N MET A 59 -0.34 -0.95 -13.93
CA MET A 59 0.27 0.36 -13.67
C MET A 59 -0.45 1.46 -14.44
N SER A 60 -0.64 1.31 -15.75
CA SER A 60 -1.31 2.32 -16.59
C SER A 60 -2.75 2.56 -16.13
N TYR A 61 -3.49 1.51 -15.77
CA TYR A 61 -4.83 1.63 -15.20
C TYR A 61 -4.85 2.46 -13.91
N PHE A 62 -3.99 2.13 -12.93
CA PHE A 62 -3.96 2.88 -11.66
C PHE A 62 -3.39 4.28 -11.84
N CYS A 63 -2.41 4.47 -12.72
CA CYS A 63 -1.94 5.80 -13.10
C CYS A 63 -3.11 6.60 -13.64
N GLN A 64 -3.87 6.13 -14.63
CA GLN A 64 -5.04 6.84 -15.17
C GLN A 64 -6.13 7.08 -14.13
N LEU A 65 -6.40 6.11 -13.25
CA LEU A 65 -7.40 6.21 -12.19
C LEU A 65 -7.07 7.31 -11.16
N TYR A 66 -5.78 7.44 -10.83
CA TYR A 66 -5.30 8.41 -9.85
C TYR A 66 -4.71 9.67 -10.49
N ASP A 67 -4.60 9.73 -11.82
CA ASP A 67 -4.17 10.90 -12.53
C ASP A 67 -5.24 11.98 -12.37
N CYS A 68 -4.87 13.06 -11.71
CA CYS A 68 -5.79 14.15 -11.44
C CYS A 68 -6.14 14.91 -12.73
N ASN A 69 -5.33 14.75 -13.79
CA ASN A 69 -5.41 15.47 -15.05
C ASN A 69 -6.25 14.79 -16.13
N THR A 70 -6.43 13.46 -16.11
CA THR A 70 -7.17 12.74 -17.17
C THR A 70 -8.69 12.92 -17.05
N HIS A 71 -9.19 13.26 -15.86
CA HIS A 71 -10.58 13.68 -15.65
C HIS A 71 -10.78 15.21 -15.70
N ALA A 72 -9.76 15.98 -16.07
CA ALA A 72 -9.90 17.42 -16.31
C ALA A 72 -10.73 17.75 -17.56
N SER A 73 -11.08 16.74 -18.37
CA SER A 73 -11.92 16.88 -19.57
C SER A 73 -13.42 16.69 -19.33
N SER A 74 -13.87 16.41 -18.10
CA SER A 74 -15.29 16.59 -17.79
C SER A 74 -15.47 18.00 -17.27
N GLN A 75 -15.97 18.88 -18.13
CA GLN A 75 -16.42 20.25 -17.81
C GLN A 75 -17.46 20.31 -16.65
N ASN A 76 -17.84 19.14 -16.12
CA ASN A 76 -18.81 18.91 -15.05
C ASN A 76 -18.22 18.30 -13.76
N ARG A 77 -16.90 18.08 -13.61
CA ARG A 77 -16.35 17.41 -12.41
C ARG A 77 -16.60 18.19 -11.12
N GLU A 78 -16.44 19.52 -11.17
CA GLU A 78 -16.77 20.39 -10.04
C GLU A 78 -18.26 20.32 -9.70
N ILE A 79 -19.12 20.22 -10.71
CA ILE A 79 -20.56 20.08 -10.55
C ILE A 79 -20.91 18.72 -9.93
N GLU A 80 -20.26 17.64 -10.37
CA GLU A 80 -20.49 16.27 -9.87
C GLU A 80 -19.98 16.10 -8.44
N ILE A 81 -18.82 16.67 -8.10
CA ILE A 81 -18.31 16.74 -6.72
C ILE A 81 -19.26 17.61 -5.87
N ALA A 82 -19.68 18.78 -6.36
CA ALA A 82 -20.62 19.64 -5.64
C ALA A 82 -22.00 18.98 -5.45
N GLN A 83 -22.46 18.18 -6.39
CA GLN A 83 -23.68 17.38 -6.28
C GLN A 83 -23.51 16.21 -5.30
N GLY A 84 -22.39 15.49 -5.33
CA GLY A 84 -22.08 14.41 -4.39
C GLY A 84 -21.87 14.89 -2.96
N LEU A 85 -21.40 16.13 -2.78
CA LEU A 85 -21.26 16.80 -1.49
C LEU A 85 -22.51 17.63 -1.11
N LYS A 86 -23.56 17.63 -1.95
CA LYS A 86 -24.78 18.41 -1.69
C LYS A 86 -25.45 17.91 -0.41
N GLY A 87 -25.57 18.80 0.58
CA GLY A 87 -26.12 18.47 1.90
C GLY A 87 -25.05 18.20 2.97
N ILE A 88 -23.77 18.10 2.58
CA ILE A 88 -22.65 18.16 3.53
C ILE A 88 -22.36 19.62 3.84
N THR A 89 -22.94 20.11 4.93
CA THR A 89 -22.70 21.48 5.43
C THR A 89 -21.52 21.57 6.40
N ALA A 90 -20.94 20.43 6.78
CA ALA A 90 -19.83 20.36 7.71
C ALA A 90 -18.55 20.86 7.03
N SER A 91 -18.21 22.12 7.25
CA SER A 91 -16.89 22.67 6.99
C SER A 91 -16.01 22.51 8.23
N LEU A 92 -14.71 22.36 8.03
CA LEU A 92 -13.77 22.33 9.13
C LEU A 92 -13.85 23.66 9.89
N THR A 93 -13.97 23.58 11.23
CA THR A 93 -13.86 24.77 12.07
C THR A 93 -12.45 25.36 11.96
N GLU A 94 -12.30 26.63 12.31
CA GLU A 94 -10.97 27.27 12.25
C GLU A 94 -9.96 26.55 13.15
N ASP A 95 -10.39 26.09 14.33
CA ASP A 95 -9.58 25.27 15.23
C ASP A 95 -9.13 23.94 14.60
N GLN A 96 -9.99 23.30 13.81
CA GLN A 96 -9.66 22.06 13.11
C GLN A 96 -8.65 22.30 11.99
N LYS A 97 -8.80 23.40 11.24
CA LYS A 97 -7.83 23.80 10.21
C LYS A 97 -6.47 24.13 10.83
N ASP A 98 -6.46 24.89 11.92
CA ASP A 98 -5.25 25.19 12.68
C ASP A 98 -4.60 23.89 13.20
N TRP A 99 -5.40 22.97 13.73
CA TRP A 99 -4.89 21.68 14.19
C TRP A 99 -4.27 20.82 13.08
N LEU A 100 -4.91 20.76 11.90
CA LEU A 100 -4.40 20.04 10.73
C LEU A 100 -3.15 20.70 10.13
N SER A 101 -3.01 22.01 10.28
CA SER A 101 -1.87 22.78 9.77
C SER A 101 -0.66 22.78 10.70
N LYS A 102 -0.79 22.23 11.92
CA LYS A 102 0.33 22.17 12.88
C LYS A 102 1.50 21.36 12.32
N PRO A 103 2.74 21.82 12.55
CA PRO A 103 3.92 21.06 12.16
C PRO A 103 3.95 19.69 12.84
N TYR A 104 4.48 18.70 12.14
CA TYR A 104 4.67 17.37 12.71
C TYR A 104 5.70 17.42 13.84
N SER A 105 5.30 16.97 15.02
CA SER A 105 6.21 16.85 16.15
C SER A 105 6.87 15.47 16.18
N ARG A 106 8.09 15.39 16.72
CA ARG A 106 8.81 14.11 16.93
C ARG A 106 7.95 13.08 17.68
N HIS A 107 7.13 13.54 18.63
CA HIS A 107 6.20 12.68 19.36
C HIS A 107 5.10 12.11 18.46
N LYS A 108 4.46 12.94 17.63
CA LYS A 108 3.44 12.46 16.67
C LYS A 108 4.02 11.46 15.68
N ILE A 109 5.23 11.73 15.16
CA ILE A 109 5.93 10.82 14.25
C ILE A 109 6.24 9.49 14.96
N LYS A 110 6.74 9.54 16.20
CA LYS A 110 6.98 8.34 17.01
C LYS A 110 5.71 7.53 17.19
N ASN A 111 4.61 8.16 17.60
CA ASN A 111 3.36 7.45 17.86
C ASN A 111 2.82 6.77 16.59
N ALA A 112 2.83 7.49 15.47
CA ALA A 112 2.41 6.94 14.18
C ALA A 112 3.30 5.76 13.77
N LEU A 113 4.63 5.90 13.90
CA LEU A 113 5.58 4.85 13.54
C LEU A 113 5.42 3.60 14.41
N PHE A 114 5.24 3.75 15.73
CA PHE A 114 5.09 2.62 16.66
C PHE A 114 3.70 1.97 16.58
N ALA A 115 2.69 2.64 16.02
CA ALA A 115 1.41 2.03 15.69
C ALA A 115 1.50 1.10 14.46
N MET A 116 2.52 1.25 13.61
CA MET A 116 2.72 0.39 12.45
C MET A 116 3.17 -1.01 12.86
N LYS A 117 2.69 -2.03 12.13
CA LYS A 117 3.18 -3.41 12.31
C LYS A 117 4.64 -3.51 11.83
N PRO A 118 5.60 -3.93 12.68
CA PRO A 118 7.04 -3.77 12.42
C PRO A 118 7.54 -4.41 11.11
N TRP A 119 7.08 -5.62 10.79
CA TRP A 119 7.62 -6.43 9.69
C TRP A 119 6.62 -6.60 8.53
N LYS A 120 5.90 -5.53 8.20
CA LYS A 120 5.03 -5.46 7.02
C LYS A 120 5.83 -5.05 5.77
N SER A 121 5.14 -4.97 4.64
CA SER A 121 5.73 -4.55 3.37
C SER A 121 6.50 -3.24 3.56
N PRO A 122 7.75 -3.14 3.07
CA PRO A 122 8.51 -1.90 3.14
C PRO A 122 7.88 -0.81 2.26
N GLY A 123 8.26 0.43 2.52
CA GLY A 123 7.96 1.54 1.61
C GLY A 123 8.83 1.50 0.35
N PRO A 124 8.76 2.55 -0.49
CA PRO A 124 9.63 2.69 -1.67
C PRO A 124 11.13 2.70 -1.34
N ASP A 125 11.49 3.06 -0.10
CA ASP A 125 12.85 3.03 0.44
C ASP A 125 13.38 1.61 0.70
N GLY A 126 12.52 0.58 0.63
CA GLY A 126 12.89 -0.79 0.93
C GLY A 126 13.07 -1.09 2.43
N ILE A 127 12.82 -0.11 3.31
CA ILE A 127 13.03 -0.24 4.76
C ILE A 127 11.67 -0.47 5.44
N GLN A 128 11.68 -1.35 6.44
CA GLN A 128 10.46 -1.72 7.19
C GLN A 128 10.32 -0.88 8.45
N ALA A 129 9.08 -0.63 8.88
CA ALA A 129 8.78 0.13 10.10
C ALA A 129 9.55 -0.37 11.33
N GLY A 130 9.75 -1.69 11.44
CA GLY A 130 10.47 -2.32 12.55
C GLY A 130 11.94 -1.93 12.65
N PHE A 131 12.58 -1.54 11.54
CA PHE A 131 13.93 -0.97 11.57
C PHE A 131 13.93 0.38 12.30
N TYR A 132 13.04 1.28 11.91
CA TYR A 132 12.92 2.61 12.51
C TYR A 132 12.45 2.54 13.98
N GLN A 133 11.56 1.60 14.32
CA GLN A 133 11.13 1.38 15.71
C GLN A 133 12.28 0.92 16.61
N LYS A 134 13.14 0.01 16.13
CA LYS A 134 14.30 -0.48 16.88
C LYS A 134 15.39 0.58 17.03
N ASN A 135 15.62 1.36 15.98
CA ASN A 135 16.68 2.37 15.94
C ASN A 135 16.16 3.79 16.24
N TRP A 136 14.98 3.93 16.85
CA TRP A 136 14.35 5.23 17.07
C TRP A 136 15.22 6.21 17.88
N ALA A 137 16.11 5.71 18.74
CA ALA A 137 17.03 6.58 19.47
C ALA A 137 18.04 7.30 18.54
N TRP A 138 18.28 6.77 17.34
CA TRP A 138 19.25 7.27 16.35
C TRP A 138 18.56 8.04 15.21
N VAL A 139 17.22 8.03 15.19
CA VAL A 139 16.34 8.72 14.23
C VAL A 139 15.71 9.93 14.89
#